data_AF-A0A6C0LKM5-F1
#
_entry.id   AF-A0A6C0LKM5-F1
#
_cell.length_a   1.000
_cell.length_b   1.000
_cell.length_c   1.000
_cell.angle_alpha   90.00
_cell.angle_beta   90.00
_cell.angle_gamma   90.00
#
_symmetry.space_group_name_H-M   'P 1'
#
loop_
_entity.id
_entity.type
_entity.pdbx_description
1 polymer ?
#
loop_
_entity_poly.entity_id
_entity_poly.type
_entity_poly.pdbx_seq_one_letter_code
_entity_poly.pdbx_strand_id
1 'polypeptide(L)'
;MNLLDIYVILIVVVKLIFLYFLIAAAVLKAKLKKDNSSKNIKEYEEKVYYKERVELLFKFLMSVLLIYLFYPRRKIPIPLSREIRILLFAFGIVLILSAKWNDILEKSFILHSFPLS
;
A
#
# COMPACT_ATOMS: atom_id res chain seq x y z
N MET A 1 -1.92 6.59 -26.27
CA MET A 1 -1.85 5.99 -24.93
C MET A 1 -3.18 5.32 -24.66
N ASN A 2 -3.18 4.04 -24.29
CA ASN A 2 -4.43 3.35 -23.96
C ASN A 2 -4.94 3.83 -22.59
N LEU A 3 -6.24 3.69 -22.33
CA LEU A 3 -6.84 4.02 -21.04
C LEU A 3 -6.18 3.27 -19.88
N LEU A 4 -5.75 2.04 -20.14
CA LEU A 4 -5.03 1.21 -19.18
C LEU A 4 -3.64 1.80 -18.85
N ASP A 5 -2.90 2.28 -19.84
CA ASP A 5 -1.58 2.89 -19.63
C ASP A 5 -1.70 4.17 -18.79
N ILE A 6 -2.71 4.99 -19.07
CA ILE A 6 -3.03 6.19 -18.28
C ILE A 6 -3.34 5.81 -16.83
N TYR A 7 -4.13 4.75 -16.63
CA TYR A 7 -4.48 4.27 -15.30
C TYR A 7 -3.25 3.73 -14.53
N VAL A 8 -2.35 3.02 -15.21
CA VAL A 8 -1.08 2.57 -14.63
C VAL A 8 -0.20 3.75 -14.23
N ILE A 9 -0.10 4.78 -15.08
CA ILE A 9 0.65 6.00 -14.77
C ILE A 9 0.04 6.70 -13.54
N LEU A 10 -1.28 6.77 -13.44
CA LEU A 10 -1.96 7.31 -12.26
C LEU A 10 -1.55 6.56 -10.98
N ILE A 11 -1.52 5.22 -11.01
CA ILE A 11 -1.07 4.41 -9.86
C ILE A 11 0.38 4.75 -9.48
N VAL A 12 1.27 4.86 -10.47
CA VAL A 12 2.68 5.21 -10.24
C VAL A 12 2.78 6.59 -9.61
N VAL A 13 2.03 7.58 -10.10
CA VAL A 13 2.00 8.94 -9.53
C VAL A 13 1.54 8.92 -8.07
N VAL A 14 0.45 8.21 -7.76
CA VAL A 14 -0.03 8.05 -6.37
C VAL A 14 1.05 7.40 -5.49
N LYS A 15 1.82 6.45 -6.03
CA LYS A 15 2.92 5.81 -5.29
C LYS A 15 4.08 6.77 -5.03
N LEU A 16 4.41 7.67 -5.96
CA LEU A 16 5.40 8.72 -5.76
C LEU A 16 4.95 9.73 -4.69
N ILE A 17 3.67 10.08 -4.66
CA ILE A 17 3.09 10.94 -3.61
C ILE A 17 3.21 10.24 -2.24
N PHE A 18 2.93 8.94 -2.16
CA PHE A 18 3.12 8.16 -0.93
C PHE A 18 4.58 8.19 -0.47
N LEU A 19 5.54 8.00 -1.40
CA LEU A 19 6.97 8.03 -1.08
C LEU A 19 7.40 9.40 -0.54
N TYR A 20 6.88 10.48 -1.11
CA TYR A 20 7.11 11.83 -0.60
C TYR A 20 6.64 11.97 0.86
N PHE A 21 5.41 11.55 1.18
CA PHE A 21 4.91 11.61 2.56
C PHE A 21 5.70 10.73 3.52
N LEU A 22 6.17 9.56 3.06
CA LEU A 22 6.99 8.65 3.84
C LEU A 22 8.32 9.32 4.25
N ILE A 23 9.02 9.94 3.29
CA ILE A 23 10.29 10.63 3.54
C ILE A 23 10.05 11.86 4.44
N ALA A 24 9.01 12.66 4.16
CA ALA A 24 8.67 13.82 4.96
C ALA A 24 8.39 13.44 6.43
N ALA A 25 7.59 12.40 6.66
CA ALA A 25 7.32 11.88 8.01
C ALA A 25 8.58 11.35 8.68
N ALA A 26 9.49 10.68 7.96
CA ALA A 26 10.74 10.17 8.50
C ALA A 26 11.69 11.32 8.95
N VAL A 27 11.80 12.39 8.15
CA VAL A 27 12.60 13.57 8.49
C VAL A 27 12.02 14.29 9.71
N LEU A 28 10.69 14.48 9.76
CA LEU A 28 10.02 15.09 10.90
C LEU A 28 10.16 14.25 12.17
N LYS A 29 10.07 12.91 12.06
CA LYS A 29 10.31 11.99 13.18
C LYS A 29 11.73 12.14 13.75
N ALA A 30 12.72 12.34 12.89
CA ALA A 30 14.10 12.57 13.33
C ALA A 30 14.25 13.94 14.03
N LYS A 31 13.55 14.98 13.55
CA LYS A 31 13.53 16.30 14.20
C LYS A 31 12.83 16.27 15.56
N LEU A 32 11.71 15.57 15.67
CA LEU A 32 10.96 15.39 16.92
C LEU A 32 11.83 14.81 18.04
N LYS A 33 12.67 13.82 17.72
CA LYS A 33 13.60 13.25 18.71
C LYS A 33 14.60 14.27 19.29
N LYS A 34 14.89 15.36 18.58
CA LYS A 34 15.78 16.44 19.03
C LYS A 34 15.01 17.59 19.69
N ASP A 35 13.80 17.87 19.22
CA ASP A 35 12.95 18.98 19.67
C ASP A 35 11.47 18.58 19.63
N ASN A 36 10.89 18.41 20.82
CA ASN A 36 9.49 18.03 21.05
C ASN A 36 8.54 19.25 21.09
N SER A 37 8.81 20.28 20.30
CA SER A 37 7.88 21.39 20.13
C SER A 37 6.50 20.91 19.62
N SER A 38 5.42 21.43 20.22
CA SER A 38 4.03 21.12 19.85
C SER A 38 3.75 21.33 18.35
N LYS A 39 4.46 22.27 17.71
CA LYS A 39 4.37 22.51 16.27
C LYS A 39 4.87 21.32 15.44
N ASN A 40 6.02 20.75 15.81
CA ASN A 40 6.62 19.61 15.11
C ASN A 40 5.78 18.34 15.27
N ILE A 41 5.11 18.19 16.42
CA ILE A 41 4.22 17.06 16.71
C ILE A 41 3.01 17.10 15.77
N LYS A 42 2.33 18.25 15.69
CA LYS A 42 1.16 18.43 14.81
C LYS A 42 1.50 18.21 13.34
N GLU A 43 2.63 18.75 12.89
CA GLU A 43 3.07 18.59 11.49
C GLU A 43 3.38 17.12 11.17
N TYR A 44 4.03 16.39 12.09
CA TYR A 44 4.28 14.97 11.93
C TYR A 44 3.00 14.15 11.86
N GLU A 45 2.05 14.37 12.78
CA GLU A 45 0.75 13.69 12.79
C GLU A 45 -0.02 13.91 11.48
N GLU A 46 -0.01 15.13 10.96
CA GLU A 46 -0.62 15.46 9.68
C GLU A 46 0.04 14.69 8.52
N LYS A 47 1.39 14.64 8.47
CA LYS A 47 2.07 13.86 7.42
C LYS A 47 1.82 12.37 7.53
N VAL A 48 1.75 11.82 8.74
CA VAL A 48 1.39 10.41 8.97
C VAL A 48 -0.03 10.13 8.49
N TYR A 49 -0.99 11.02 8.79
CA TYR A 49 -2.36 10.91 8.33
C TYR A 49 -2.47 10.88 6.80
N TYR A 50 -1.83 11.84 6.10
CA TYR A 50 -1.86 11.86 4.64
C TYR A 50 -1.17 10.64 4.03
N LYS A 51 -0.05 10.19 4.61
CA LYS A 51 0.64 8.95 4.19
C LYS A 51 -0.33 7.77 4.20
N GLU A 52 -1.09 7.59 5.28
CA GLU A 52 -2.07 6.50 5.42
C GLU A 52 -3.21 6.61 4.39
N ARG A 53 -3.72 7.82 4.15
CA ARG A 53 -4.78 8.05 3.14
C ARG A 53 -4.31 7.76 1.72
N VAL A 54 -3.09 8.18 1.37
CA VAL A 54 -2.51 7.92 0.05
C VAL A 54 -2.20 6.43 -0.12
N GLU A 55 -1.76 5.75 0.94
CA GLU A 55 -1.57 4.30 0.91
C GLU A 55 -2.88 3.54 0.66
N LEU A 56 -3.96 3.97 1.32
CA LEU A 56 -5.29 3.41 1.12
C LEU A 56 -5.77 3.65 -0.32
N LEU A 57 -5.59 4.86 -0.85
CA LEU A 57 -5.93 5.18 -2.24
C LEU A 57 -5.13 4.32 -3.23
N PHE A 58 -3.83 4.13 -2.98
CA PHE A 58 -2.99 3.25 -3.79
C PHE A 58 -3.50 1.80 -3.78
N LYS A 59 -3.78 1.26 -2.59
CA LYS A 59 -4.35 -0.09 -2.44
C LYS A 59 -5.68 -0.22 -3.19
N PHE A 60 -6.56 0.77 -3.06
CA PHE A 60 -7.83 0.82 -3.78
C PHE A 60 -7.65 0.79 -5.31
N LEU A 61 -6.78 1.65 -5.85
CA LEU A 61 -6.51 1.70 -7.29
C LEU A 61 -5.91 0.38 -7.81
N MET A 62 -5.02 -0.24 -7.04
CA MET A 62 -4.46 -1.57 -7.35
C MET A 62 -5.51 -2.67 -7.29
N SER A 63 -6.41 -2.65 -6.30
CA SER A 63 -7.52 -3.60 -6.24
C SER A 63 -8.45 -3.48 -7.45
N VAL A 64 -8.79 -2.26 -7.88
CA VAL A 64 -9.58 -2.03 -9.09
C VAL A 64 -8.84 -2.54 -10.34
N LEU A 65 -7.52 -2.33 -10.43
CA LEU A 65 -6.70 -2.88 -11.52
C LEU A 65 -6.78 -4.41 -11.56
N LEU A 66 -6.65 -5.07 -10.41
CA LEU A 66 -6.73 -6.53 -10.30
C LEU A 66 -8.10 -7.05 -10.72
N ILE A 67 -9.18 -6.43 -10.23
CA ILE A 67 -10.56 -6.80 -10.61
C ILE A 67 -10.73 -6.69 -12.13
N TYR A 68 -10.22 -5.62 -12.74
CA TYR A 68 -10.31 -5.40 -14.18
C TYR A 68 -9.51 -6.43 -14.98
N LEU A 69 -8.27 -6.73 -14.56
CA LEU A 69 -7.36 -7.68 -15.22
C LEU A 69 -7.84 -9.13 -15.09
N PHE A 70 -8.32 -9.52 -13.91
CA PHE A 70 -8.70 -10.89 -13.56
C PHE A 70 -10.21 -11.10 -13.58
N TYR A 71 -10.97 -10.27 -14.32
CA TYR A 71 -12.41 -10.40 -14.41
C TYR A 71 -12.82 -11.76 -15.03
N PRO A 72 -13.48 -12.66 -14.28
CA PRO A 72 -13.64 -14.07 -14.67
C PRO A 72 -14.59 -14.29 -15.86
N ARG A 73 -15.46 -13.32 -16.16
CA ARG A 73 -16.41 -13.43 -17.28
C ARG A 73 -15.81 -12.99 -18.62
N ARG A 74 -14.52 -12.66 -18.66
CA ARG A 74 -13.83 -12.24 -19.89
C ARG A 74 -13.41 -13.46 -20.70
N LYS A 75 -13.85 -13.54 -21.95
CA LYS A 75 -13.52 -14.65 -22.87
C LYS A 75 -12.06 -14.62 -23.35
N ILE A 76 -11.47 -13.43 -23.45
CA ILE A 76 -10.10 -13.22 -23.94
C ILE A 76 -9.31 -12.50 -22.84
N PRO A 77 -8.19 -13.04 -22.37
CA PRO A 77 -7.38 -12.39 -21.34
C PRO A 77 -6.81 -11.06 -21.84
N ILE A 78 -6.63 -10.12 -20.93
CA ILE A 78 -6.02 -8.83 -21.26
C ILE A 78 -4.52 -9.04 -21.46
N PRO A 79 -3.95 -8.63 -22.61
CA PRO A 79 -2.50 -8.71 -22.79
C PRO A 79 -1.80 -7.84 -21.74
N LEU A 80 -1.00 -8.47 -20.89
CA LEU A 80 -0.22 -7.77 -19.88
C LEU A 80 1.05 -7.22 -20.51
N SER A 81 1.10 -5.89 -20.63
CA SER A 81 2.32 -5.17 -20.97
C SER A 81 3.41 -5.44 -19.92
N ARG A 82 4.67 -5.13 -20.27
CA ARG A 82 5.81 -5.35 -19.37
C ARG A 82 5.67 -4.49 -18.11
N GLU A 83 5.18 -3.26 -18.25
CA GLU A 83 5.02 -2.28 -17.17
C GLU A 83 4.01 -2.78 -16.13
N ILE A 84 2.86 -3.30 -16.58
CA ILE A 84 1.83 -3.84 -15.68
C ILE A 84 2.36 -5.05 -14.92
N ARG A 85 3.12 -5.94 -15.59
CA ARG A 85 3.73 -7.11 -14.93
C ARG A 85 4.69 -6.70 -13.83
N ILE A 86 5.56 -5.73 -14.11
CA ILE A 86 6.49 -5.20 -13.11
C ILE A 86 5.72 -4.56 -11.94
N LEU A 87 4.69 -3.76 -12.24
CA LEU A 87 3.86 -3.11 -11.23
C LEU A 87 3.16 -4.12 -10.32
N LEU A 88 2.54 -5.16 -10.90
CA LEU A 88 1.86 -6.23 -10.15
C LEU A 88 2.84 -7.03 -9.29
N PHE A 89 4.01 -7.35 -9.84
CA PHE A 89 5.06 -8.06 -9.10
C PHE A 89 5.55 -7.25 -7.89
N ALA A 90 5.89 -5.98 -8.10
CA ALA A 90 6.31 -5.08 -7.03
C ALA A 90 5.19 -4.90 -5.99
N PHE A 91 3.94 -4.80 -6.43
CA PHE A 91 2.79 -4.70 -5.53
C PHE A 91 2.60 -5.94 -4.66
N GLY A 92 2.72 -7.14 -5.23
CA GLY A 92 2.67 -8.39 -4.48
C GLY A 92 3.74 -8.47 -3.40
N ILE A 93 4.98 -8.09 -3.72
CA ILE A 93 6.07 -8.01 -2.73
C ILE A 93 5.73 -7.02 -1.62
N VAL A 94 5.24 -5.83 -1.98
CA VAL A 94 4.84 -4.81 -0.98
C VAL A 94 3.74 -5.33 -0.08
N LEU A 95 2.73 -6.04 -0.60
CA LEU A 95 1.67 -6.64 0.21
C LEU A 95 2.23 -7.63 1.23
N ILE A 96 3.09 -8.56 0.79
CA ILE A 96 3.73 -9.54 1.66
C ILE A 96 4.53 -8.84 2.76
N LEU A 97 5.37 -7.86 2.42
CA LEU A 97 6.19 -7.14 3.41
C LEU A 97 5.36 -6.25 4.34
N SER A 98 4.24 -5.71 3.87
CA SER A 98 3.37 -4.82 4.65
C SER A 98 2.39 -5.56 5.57
N ALA A 99 2.21 -6.87 5.39
CA ALA A 99 1.29 -7.66 6.20
C ALA A 99 1.81 -7.78 7.64
N LYS A 100 0.91 -7.63 8.61
CA LYS A 100 1.22 -7.89 10.03
C LYS A 100 1.20 -9.40 10.29
N TRP A 101 2.26 -10.09 9.90
CA TRP A 101 2.36 -11.55 10.05
C TRP A 101 2.17 -12.03 11.48
N ASN A 102 2.61 -11.24 12.46
CA ASN A 102 2.43 -11.54 13.88
C ASN A 102 0.95 -11.71 14.25
N ASP A 103 0.08 -10.83 13.78
CA ASP A 103 -1.36 -10.89 14.05
C ASP A 103 -2.01 -12.17 13.49
N ILE A 104 -1.46 -12.71 12.39
CA ILE A 104 -1.95 -13.91 11.71
C ILE A 104 -1.46 -15.16 12.45
N LEU A 105 -0.16 -15.19 12.80
CA LEU A 105 0.48 -16.34 13.44
C LEU A 105 0.02 -16.53 14.88
N GLU A 106 -0.18 -15.45 15.63
CA GLU A 106 -0.63 -15.49 17.03
C GLU A 106 -2.06 -16.06 17.14
N LYS A 107 -2.96 -15.65 16.25
CA LYS A 107 -4.33 -16.21 16.20
C LYS A 107 -4.37 -17.67 15.78
N SER A 108 -3.50 -18.12 14.87
CA SER A 108 -3.44 -19.54 14.48
C SER A 108 -2.94 -20.45 15.61
N PHE A 109 -2.10 -19.94 16.50
CA PHE A 109 -1.60 -20.69 17.66
C PHE A 109 -2.69 -20.84 18.74
N ILE A 110 -3.45 -19.78 19.02
CA ILE A 110 -4.55 -19.79 20.01
C ILE A 110 -5.68 -20.75 19.60
N LEU A 111 -6.03 -20.81 18.31
CA LEU A 111 -7.07 -21.73 17.83
C LEU A 111 -6.68 -23.22 17.96
N HIS A 112 -5.39 -23.54 18.03
CA HIS A 112 -4.92 -24.92 18.19
C HIS A 112 -4.77 -25.32 19.67
N SER A 113 -4.71 -24.37 20.61
CA SER A 113 -4.51 -24.63 22.04
C SER A 113 -5.80 -24.76 22.87
N PHE A 114 -6.97 -24.55 22.27
CA PHE A 114 -8.27 -24.88 22.87
C PHE A 114 -8.84 -26.16 22.25
N PRO A 115 -8.70 -27.34 22.90
CA PRO A 115 -9.58 -28.46 22.58
C PRO A 115 -11.00 -28.03 22.95
N LEU A 116 -11.90 -28.01 21.97
CA LEU A 116 -13.35 -27.93 22.21
C LEU A 116 -13.71 -29.06 23.17
N SER A 117 -13.93 -28.70 24.44
CA SER A 117 -14.52 -29.55 25.47
C SER A 117 -16.02 -29.66 25.28
#